data_AF-A0A9Q3CBL8-F1
#
_entry.id   AF-A0A9Q3CBL8-F1
#
_cell.length_a   1.000
_cell.length_b   1.000
_cell.length_c   1.000
_cell.angle_alpha   90.00
_cell.angle_beta   90.00
_cell.angle_gamma   90.00
#
_symmetry.space_group_name_H-M   'P 1'
#
loop_
_entity.id
_entity.type
_entity.pdbx_description
1 polymer ?
#
loop_
_entity_poly.entity_id
_entity_poly.type
_entity_poly.pdbx_seq_one_letter_code
_entity_poly.pdbx_strand_id
1 'polypeptide(L)'
;MMTPPNSIIQTALLPHQKNGLAFLWDREIPNLQSAHNLWATSPPGSTFNGRHIITNKVVSSFKSLSTNAPLGGLLADDMGLGKTIQAISLIGTSKKQLIKNPQHSTPTLLNYQLAI
;
A
#
# COMPACT_ATOMS: atom_id res chain seq x y z
N MET A 1 8.80 -11.97 8.12
CA MET A 1 9.01 -10.71 8.87
C MET A 1 9.99 -9.83 8.09
N MET A 2 9.58 -8.64 7.66
CA MET A 2 10.45 -7.74 6.90
C MET A 2 11.47 -7.08 7.83
N THR A 3 12.70 -6.91 7.36
CA THR A 3 13.77 -6.25 8.12
C THR A 3 14.41 -5.15 7.28
N PRO A 4 14.59 -3.93 7.84
CA PRO A 4 15.22 -2.86 7.12
C PRO A 4 16.72 -3.16 6.93
N PRO A 5 17.37 -2.51 5.97
CA PRO A 5 18.79 -2.70 5.75
C PRO A 5 19.63 -2.16 6.91
N ASN A 6 20.49 -3.01 7.49
CA ASN A 6 21.42 -2.61 8.57
C ASN A 6 22.37 -1.46 8.19
N SER A 7 22.60 -1.24 6.89
CA SER A 7 23.40 -0.13 6.37
C SER A 7 22.73 1.25 6.53
N ILE A 8 21.42 1.29 6.80
CA ILE A 8 20.63 2.52 6.92
C ILE A 8 19.98 2.60 8.31
N ILE A 9 19.42 1.50 8.79
CA ILE A 9 18.78 1.40 10.10
C ILE A 9 19.58 0.45 10.97
N GLN A 10 20.31 0.99 11.94
CA GLN A 10 21.12 0.19 12.86
C GLN A 10 20.30 -0.37 14.04
N THR A 11 19.19 0.28 14.37
CA THR A 11 18.31 -0.13 15.46
C THR A 11 17.62 -1.45 15.13
N ALA A 12 17.72 -2.43 16.04
CA ALA A 12 16.99 -3.69 15.90
C ALA A 12 15.48 -3.47 16.13
N LEU A 13 14.67 -3.81 15.11
CA LEU A 13 13.21 -3.77 15.23
C LEU A 13 12.68 -4.94 16.06
N LEU A 14 11.69 -4.64 16.91
CA LEU A 14 10.88 -5.63 17.62
C LEU A 14 9.99 -6.41 16.64
N PRO A 15 9.49 -7.60 17.00
CA PRO A 15 8.67 -8.41 16.10
C PRO A 15 7.44 -7.68 15.55
N HIS A 16 6.68 -6.97 16.39
CA HIS A 16 5.52 -6.20 15.92
C HIS A 16 5.90 -5.05 14.98
N GLN A 17 7.06 -4.43 15.20
CA GLN A 17 7.55 -3.37 14.32
C GLN A 17 7.93 -3.89 12.94
N LYS A 18 8.44 -5.14 12.85
CA LYS A 18 8.68 -5.81 11.58
C LYS A 18 7.38 -6.15 10.85
N ASN A 19 6.30 -6.44 11.57
CA ASN A 19 4.96 -6.62 11.00
C ASN A 19 4.41 -5.30 10.47
N GLY A 20 4.48 -4.23 11.25
CA GLY A 20 4.05 -2.90 10.81
C GLY A 20 4.84 -2.40 9.59
N LEU A 21 6.16 -2.65 9.56
CA LEU A 21 6.99 -2.37 8.38
C LEU A 21 6.53 -3.17 7.15
N ALA A 22 6.26 -4.48 7.29
CA ALA A 22 5.78 -5.31 6.19
C ALA A 22 4.41 -4.83 5.68
N PHE A 23 3.49 -4.51 6.60
CA PHE A 23 2.18 -3.96 6.27
C PHE A 23 2.30 -2.66 5.45
N LEU A 24 3.13 -1.71 5.92
CA LEU A 24 3.34 -0.45 5.21
C LEU A 24 3.99 -0.69 3.84
N TRP A 25 4.95 -1.60 3.77
CA TRP A 25 5.64 -1.96 2.54
C TRP A 25 4.68 -2.52 1.48
N ASP A 26 3.80 -3.44 1.86
CA ASP A 26 2.81 -4.04 0.95
C ASP A 26 1.80 -3.02 0.42
N ARG A 27 1.56 -1.95 1.18
CA ARG A 27 0.67 -0.85 0.78
C ARG A 27 1.33 0.21 -0.08
N GLU A 28 2.66 0.29 -0.08
CA GLU A 28 3.43 1.19 -0.93
C GLU A 28 3.64 0.61 -2.34
N ILE A 29 3.42 -0.69 -2.53
CA ILE A 29 3.51 -1.34 -3.85
C ILE A 29 2.15 -1.29 -4.54
N PRO A 30 2.06 -0.74 -5.77
CA PRO A 30 0.83 -0.81 -6.55
C PRO A 30 0.48 -2.26 -6.87
N ASN A 31 -0.47 -2.83 -6.12
CA ASN A 31 -1.03 -4.14 -6.38
C ASN A 31 -2.56 -4.03 -6.42
N LEU A 32 -3.16 -4.59 -7.47
CA LEU A 32 -4.61 -4.65 -7.67
C LEU A 32 -5.34 -5.37 -6.53
N GLN A 33 -4.65 -6.26 -5.80
CA GLN A 33 -5.24 -7.04 -4.71
C GLN A 33 -5.31 -6.29 -3.37
N SER A 34 -4.57 -5.19 -3.21
CA SER A 34 -4.49 -4.45 -1.94
C SER A 34 -5.72 -3.58 -1.67
N ALA A 35 -6.52 -3.29 -2.70
CA ALA A 35 -7.81 -2.63 -2.55
C ALA A 35 -8.91 -3.66 -2.32
N HIS A 36 -9.41 -3.73 -1.08
CA HIS A 36 -10.71 -4.34 -0.83
C HIS A 36 -11.79 -3.47 -1.46
N ASN A 37 -12.16 -3.79 -2.70
CA ASN A 37 -13.23 -3.10 -3.39
C ASN A 37 -14.56 -3.58 -2.82
N LEU A 38 -15.35 -2.65 -2.27
CA LEU A 38 -16.75 -2.91 -1.88
C LEU A 38 -17.69 -3.09 -3.08
N TRP A 39 -17.13 -3.14 -4.29
CA TRP A 39 -17.83 -3.24 -5.55
C TRP A 39 -17.43 -4.52 -6.26
N ALA A 40 -18.42 -5.33 -6.62
CA ALA A 40 -18.27 -6.48 -7.49
C ALA A 40 -18.54 -6.06 -8.95
N THR A 41 -17.68 -6.49 -9.87
CA THR A 41 -17.93 -6.34 -11.31
C THR A 41 -18.96 -7.37 -11.76
N SER A 42 -19.87 -6.95 -12.62
CA SER A 42 -20.94 -7.82 -13.11
C SER A 42 -20.46 -8.67 -14.28
N PRO A 43 -21.00 -9.89 -14.47
CA PRO A 43 -20.65 -10.72 -15.61
C PRO A 43 -20.93 -10.03 -16.95
N PRO A 44 -20.18 -10.36 -18.03
CA PRO A 44 -20.46 -9.87 -19.37
C PRO A 44 -21.92 -10.11 -19.77
N GLY A 45 -22.60 -9.09 -20.31
CA GLY A 45 -24.01 -9.17 -20.71
C GLY A 45 -25.03 -8.76 -19.63
N SER A 46 -24.58 -8.34 -18.45
CA SER A 46 -25.46 -7.75 -17.43
C SER A 46 -25.92 -6.34 -17.81
N THR A 47 -27.14 -5.95 -17.39
CA THR A 47 -27.67 -4.58 -17.59
C THR A 47 -27.00 -3.51 -16.71
N PHE A 48 -26.10 -3.93 -15.84
CA PHE A 48 -25.37 -3.09 -14.90
C PHE A 48 -23.91 -3.51 -14.83
N ASN A 49 -23.03 -2.54 -14.49
CA ASN A 49 -21.59 -2.74 -14.55
C ASN A 49 -21.00 -3.08 -13.18
N GLY A 50 -21.67 -2.69 -12.08
CA GLY A 50 -21.19 -2.95 -10.74
C GLY A 50 -22.31 -3.09 -9.71
N ARG A 51 -22.03 -3.88 -8.66
CA ARG A 51 -22.89 -4.10 -7.51
C ARG A 51 -22.11 -3.86 -6.22
N HIS A 52 -22.66 -3.04 -5.34
CA HIS A 52 -22.09 -2.84 -4.01
C HIS A 52 -22.35 -4.07 -3.13
N ILE A 53 -21.30 -4.64 -2.54
CA ILE A 53 -21.35 -5.94 -1.84
C ILE A 53 -22.23 -5.89 -0.58
N ILE A 54 -22.19 -4.77 0.15
CA ILE A 54 -22.90 -4.63 1.44
C ILE A 54 -24.37 -4.24 1.24
N THR A 55 -24.62 -3.25 0.37
CA THR A 55 -25.95 -2.64 0.23
C THR A 55 -26.76 -3.22 -0.92
N ASN A 56 -26.17 -4.09 -1.75
CA ASN A 56 -26.74 -4.59 -2.99
C ASN A 56 -27.17 -3.51 -4.00
N LYS A 57 -26.72 -2.26 -3.82
CA LYS A 57 -27.00 -1.18 -4.75
C LYS A 57 -26.31 -1.46 -6.08
N VAL A 58 -27.08 -1.35 -7.16
CA VAL A 58 -26.62 -1.61 -8.52
C VAL A 58 -26.41 -0.29 -9.25
N VAL A 59 -25.32 -0.20 -10.01
CA VAL A 59 -24.97 1.00 -10.80
C VAL A 59 -24.60 0.60 -12.22
N SER A 60 -25.22 1.27 -13.20
CA SER A 60 -24.94 1.08 -14.64
C SER A 60 -23.68 1.79 -15.10
N SER A 61 -23.30 2.91 -14.48
CA SER A 61 -22.10 3.70 -14.81
C SER A 61 -20.84 3.31 -14.01
N PHE A 62 -20.79 2.10 -13.43
CA PHE A 62 -19.62 1.66 -12.67
C PHE A 62 -18.42 1.45 -13.60
N LYS A 63 -17.43 2.34 -13.51
CA LYS A 63 -16.08 2.10 -14.00
C LYS A 63 -15.31 1.49 -12.85
N SER A 64 -14.87 0.24 -13.00
CA SER A 64 -14.02 -0.41 -11.99
C SER A 64 -12.89 0.54 -11.63
N LEU A 65 -12.79 0.91 -10.34
CA LEU A 65 -11.61 1.55 -9.75
C LEU A 65 -10.44 0.54 -9.74
N SER A 66 -10.17 -0.07 -10.89
CA SER A 66 -9.01 -0.92 -11.12
C SER A 66 -7.76 -0.07 -11.29
N THR A 67 -7.87 1.25 -11.41
CA THR A 67 -6.74 2.11 -11.78
C THR A 67 -6.22 2.87 -10.58
N ASN A 68 -5.69 2.13 -9.60
CA ASN A 68 -4.85 2.61 -8.49
C ASN A 68 -5.64 2.81 -7.19
N ALA A 69 -5.67 1.74 -6.37
CA ALA A 69 -5.85 1.87 -4.93
C ALA A 69 -4.95 3.01 -4.41
N PRO A 70 -5.40 3.84 -3.46
CA PRO A 70 -4.49 4.78 -2.81
C PRO A 70 -3.33 3.99 -2.20
N LEU A 71 -2.11 4.38 -2.56
CA LEU A 71 -0.91 3.81 -1.97
C LEU A 71 -0.77 4.29 -0.52
N GLY A 72 -0.11 3.47 0.28
CA GLY A 72 0.07 3.69 1.72
C GLY A 72 -1.11 3.20 2.57
N GLY A 73 -1.08 3.54 3.85
CA GLY A 73 -2.06 3.06 4.81
C GLY A 73 -1.97 3.74 6.15
N LEU A 74 -2.97 3.48 7.00
CA LEU A 74 -3.04 4.01 8.36
C LEU A 74 -2.39 3.02 9.33
N LEU A 75 -1.29 3.44 9.95
CA LEU A 75 -0.67 2.71 11.05
C LEU A 75 -1.22 3.22 12.39
N ALA A 76 -2.27 2.56 12.88
CA ALA A 76 -3.03 2.95 14.06
C ALA A 76 -2.76 2.06 15.28
N ASP A 77 -1.53 1.60 15.44
CA ASP A 77 -1.05 0.87 16.62
C ASP A 77 -1.11 1.75 17.88
N ASP A 78 -1.13 1.14 19.06
CA ASP A 78 -1.05 1.85 20.34
C ASP A 78 0.16 2.78 20.45
N MET A 79 0.04 3.80 21.30
CA MET A 79 1.13 4.72 21.62
C MET A 79 2.30 3.96 22.26
N GLY A 80 3.53 4.40 21.98
CA GLY A 80 4.74 3.76 22.52
C GLY A 80 5.23 2.53 21.76
N LEU A 81 4.48 1.98 20.79
CA LEU A 81 4.91 0.81 20.01
C LEU A 81 5.99 1.11 18.95
N GLY A 82 6.43 2.35 18.84
CA GLY A 82 7.50 2.76 17.94
C GLY A 82 7.04 2.98 16.49
N LYS A 83 5.85 3.55 16.27
CA LYS A 83 5.37 3.90 14.92
C LYS A 83 6.36 4.77 14.13
N THR A 84 7.08 5.67 14.80
CA THR A 84 8.12 6.50 14.19
C THR A 84 9.28 5.68 13.62
N ILE A 85 9.79 4.69 14.36
CA ILE A 85 10.90 3.85 13.84
C ILE A 85 10.43 2.95 12.70
N GLN A 86 9.15 2.53 12.70
CA GLN A 86 8.55 1.80 11.59
C GLN A 86 8.49 2.67 10.32
N ALA A 87 8.05 3.93 10.43
CA ALA A 87 8.02 4.87 9.30
C ALA A 87 9.42 5.20 8.75
N ILE A 88 10.41 5.43 9.62
CA ILE A 88 11.80 5.65 9.19
C ILE A 88 12.37 4.40 8.52
N SER A 89 12.05 3.21 9.05
CA SER A 89 12.47 1.93 8.46
C SER A 89 11.88 1.71 7.07
N LEU A 90 10.64 2.15 6.84
CA LEU A 90 10.01 2.16 5.52
C LEU A 90 10.81 3.05 4.56
N ILE A 91 11.06 4.32 4.92
CA ILE A 91 11.83 5.27 4.11
C ILE A 91 13.21 4.70 3.75
N GLY A 92 13.94 4.16 4.74
CA GLY A 92 15.27 3.60 4.54
C GLY A 92 15.25 2.40 3.60
N THR A 93 14.25 1.53 3.72
CA THR A 93 14.11 0.36 2.84
C THR A 93 13.77 0.78 1.42
N SER A 94 12.82 1.71 1.26
CA SER A 94 12.44 2.31 -0.01
C SER A 94 13.64 2.92 -0.75
N LYS A 95 14.45 3.72 -0.04
CA LYS A 95 15.66 4.33 -0.61
C LYS A 95 16.67 3.29 -1.12
N LYS A 96 16.91 2.21 -0.35
CA LYS A 96 17.84 1.16 -0.77
C LYS A 96 17.34 0.41 -2.02
N GLN A 97 16.03 0.20 -2.13
CA GLN A 97 15.46 -0.47 -3.29
C GLN A 97 15.60 0.36 -4.56
N LEU A 98 15.39 1.68 -4.48
CA LEU A 98 15.61 2.57 -5.62
C LEU A 98 17.06 2.55 -6.11
N ILE A 99 18.03 2.51 -5.19
CA ILE A 99 19.45 2.40 -5.55
C ILE A 99 19.73 1.07 -6.27
N LYS A 100 19.05 -0.02 -5.87
CA LYS A 100 19.24 -1.35 -6.47
C LYS A 100 18.54 -1.52 -7.81
N ASN A 101 17.29 -1.06 -7.92
CA ASN A 101 16.42 -1.26 -9.07
C ASN A 101 15.77 0.07 -9.48
N PRO A 102 16.48 0.92 -10.25
CA PRO A 102 15.97 2.23 -10.65
C PRO A 102 14.75 2.18 -11.59
N GLN A 103 14.43 1.02 -12.16
CA GLN A 103 13.38 0.83 -13.17
C GLN A 103 12.07 0.23 -12.63
N HIS A 104 12.00 -0.19 -11.35
CA HIS A 104 10.82 -0.85 -10.80
C HIS A 104 10.12 0.04 -9.76
N SER A 105 8.82 0.24 -9.98
CA SER A 105 7.77 0.72 -9.06
C SER A 105 8.29 1.42 -7.81
N THR A 106 8.53 2.71 -7.99
CA THR A 106 8.86 3.69 -6.98
C THR A 106 7.87 3.64 -5.80
N PRO A 107 8.33 3.42 -4.56
CA PRO A 107 7.50 3.67 -3.37
C PRO A 107 7.04 5.14 -3.34
N THR A 108 5.82 5.39 -2.87
CA THR A 108 5.10 6.68 -3.00
C THR A 108 5.92 7.87 -2.52
N LEU A 109 6.74 7.68 -1.49
CA LEU A 109 7.56 8.70 -0.85
C LEU A 109 8.64 9.33 -1.76
N LEU A 110 8.96 8.74 -2.92
CA LEU A 110 9.92 9.30 -3.88
C LEU A 110 9.32 9.61 -5.27
N ASN A 111 8.02 9.40 -5.48
CA ASN A 111 7.34 9.68 -6.75
C ASN A 111 6.83 11.12 -6.90
N TYR A 112 6.88 11.94 -5.85
CA TYR A 112 6.28 13.28 -5.84
C TYR A 112 7.10 14.36 -6.57
N GLN A 113 8.04 13.98 -7.45
CA GLN A 113 8.92 14.94 -8.12
C GLN A 113 8.49 15.32 -9.56
N LEU A 114 7.31 14.91 -10.04
CA LEU A 114 6.83 15.22 -11.40
C LEU A 114 5.32 15.52 -11.50
N ALA A 115 4.74 16.20 -10.51
CA ALA A 115 3.34 16.64 -10.58
C ALA A 115 3.16 18.12 -10.18
N ILE A 116 4.00 18.99 -10.74
CA ILE A 116 3.81 20.45 -10.76
C ILE A 116 4.01 20.93 -12.19
#